data_AF-A0A7S1PZ41-F1
#
_entry.id   AF-A0A7S1PZ41-F1
#
_cell.length_a   1.000
_cell.length_b   1.000
_cell.length_c   1.000
_cell.angle_alpha   90.00
_cell.angle_beta   90.00
_cell.angle_gamma   90.00
#
_symmetry.space_group_name_H-M   'P 1'
#
loop_
_entity.id
_entity.type
_entity.pdbx_description
1 polymer ?
#
loop_
_entity_poly.entity_id
_entity_poly.type
_entity_poly.pdbx_seq_one_letter_code
_entity_poly.pdbx_strand_id
1 'polypeptide(L)'
;MGQACTVPQTLNDSDEDITLPVLQLSTNTRPRPKKKAKPKADPLQDDLVVQGKLLIDSWALSPKKLCLGGVPIDQNETVQGIPASIFVPLERHQDEALPPKPPFALIKAGKPDFTGNWICSGVSGDMDDLMTALEVSWARRTAARCINYGKGIAIRQIAQRGNEFIVDCLGTPSVFQQRFHVGRGAQETAGPNGKAILKPVWEHGYVLSIYQTDVDGTSPPSTWKQYFDGEDLVFQMLAPNGDTGFWRFSRR
;
A
#
# COMPACT_ATOMS: atom_id res chain seq x y z
N MET A 1 9.67 -1.64 72.99
CA MET A 1 9.04 -2.93 72.64
C MET A 1 8.86 -2.91 71.13
N GLY A 2 9.68 -3.50 70.27
CA GLY A 2 10.57 -4.64 70.42
C GLY A 2 10.00 -5.80 69.61
N GLN A 3 10.24 -5.83 68.29
CA GLN A 3 10.32 -7.08 67.52
C GLN A 3 11.03 -6.82 66.19
N ALA A 4 12.26 -7.32 66.13
CA ALA A 4 13.10 -7.41 64.94
C ALA A 4 12.83 -8.77 64.27
N CYS A 5 12.58 -8.77 62.96
CA CYS A 5 12.58 -9.98 62.14
C CYS A 5 13.95 -10.12 61.48
N THR A 6 14.51 -11.32 61.60
CA THR A 6 15.87 -11.73 61.23
C THR A 6 15.77 -12.84 60.18
N VAL A 7 16.35 -12.62 58.98
CA VAL A 7 17.14 -13.55 58.10
C VAL A 7 16.37 -14.76 57.49
N PRO A 8 16.64 -15.25 56.24
CA PRO A 8 17.97 -15.41 55.63
C PRO A 8 18.22 -14.93 54.20
N GLN A 9 19.51 -14.64 54.01
CA GLN A 9 20.24 -14.60 52.74
C GLN A 9 20.29 -15.99 52.09
N THR A 10 20.12 -16.03 50.77
CA THR A 10 20.66 -17.11 49.94
C THR A 10 21.53 -16.46 48.87
N LEU A 11 22.85 -16.60 49.05
CA LEU A 11 23.84 -16.56 47.99
C LEU A 11 23.47 -17.62 46.94
N ASN A 12 23.53 -17.24 45.67
CA ASN A 12 23.89 -18.15 44.59
C ASN A 12 24.81 -17.36 43.67
N ASP A 13 26.10 -17.41 44.02
CA ASP A 13 27.20 -17.23 43.09
C ASP A 13 27.17 -18.41 42.12
N SER A 14 27.13 -18.10 40.83
CA SER A 14 27.47 -19.04 39.77
C SER A 14 28.09 -18.23 38.65
N ASP A 15 29.39 -17.97 38.83
CA ASP A 15 30.34 -17.61 37.79
C ASP A 15 30.33 -18.70 36.70
N GLU A 16 29.60 -18.46 35.61
CA GLU A 16 29.80 -19.20 34.37
C GLU A 16 30.80 -18.40 33.51
N ASP A 17 32.06 -18.81 33.64
CA ASP A 17 33.22 -18.38 32.88
C ASP A 17 33.08 -18.91 31.43
N ILE A 18 32.42 -18.14 30.56
CA ILE A 18 32.30 -18.45 29.14
C ILE A 18 33.63 -18.13 28.45
N THR A 19 34.50 -19.15 28.42
CA THR A 19 35.70 -19.16 27.58
C THR A 19 35.30 -19.16 26.11
N LEU A 20 35.42 -18.01 25.43
CA LEU A 20 35.23 -17.92 23.98
C LEU A 20 36.40 -18.60 23.25
N PRO A 21 36.15 -19.51 22.29
CA PRO A 21 37.21 -20.06 21.47
C PRO A 21 37.80 -19.00 20.53
N VAL A 22 39.12 -18.81 20.63
CA VAL A 22 39.95 -18.05 19.70
C VAL A 22 39.80 -18.67 18.30
N LEU A 23 39.04 -17.99 17.43
CA LEU A 23 39.00 -18.29 16.00
C LEU A 23 40.36 -17.97 15.39
N GLN A 24 41.13 -19.02 15.08
CA GLN A 24 42.32 -18.90 14.25
C GLN A 24 41.93 -18.43 12.85
N LEU A 25 42.41 -17.25 12.47
CA LEU A 25 42.38 -16.73 11.10
C LEU A 25 43.24 -17.62 10.20
N SER A 26 42.61 -18.61 9.57
CA SER A 26 43.20 -19.33 8.45
C SER A 26 43.28 -18.38 7.24
N THR A 27 44.48 -17.96 6.90
CA THR A 27 44.79 -17.22 5.67
C THR A 27 44.59 -18.13 4.47
N ASN A 28 43.37 -18.16 3.95
CA ASN A 28 43.04 -18.89 2.73
C ASN A 28 43.49 -18.07 1.50
N THR A 29 44.71 -18.32 1.06
CA THR A 29 45.28 -17.78 -0.17
C THR A 29 44.48 -18.27 -1.38
N ARG A 30 43.57 -17.44 -1.90
CA ARG A 30 42.87 -17.71 -3.16
C ARG A 30 43.86 -17.72 -4.34
N PRO A 31 43.83 -18.75 -5.20
CA PRO A 31 44.59 -18.74 -6.45
C PRO A 31 44.05 -17.65 -7.39
N ARG A 32 44.97 -16.88 -7.98
CA ARG A 32 44.68 -15.87 -9.02
C ARG A 32 43.92 -16.50 -10.20
N PRO A 33 42.84 -15.87 -10.71
CA PRO A 33 42.24 -16.28 -11.97
C PRO A 33 43.22 -16.03 -13.12
N LYS A 34 43.54 -17.08 -13.88
CA LYS A 34 44.27 -16.99 -15.14
C LYS A 34 43.42 -16.18 -16.13
N LYS A 35 43.98 -15.09 -16.67
CA LYS A 35 43.44 -14.35 -17.82
C LYS A 35 43.26 -15.32 -18.99
N LYS A 36 42.02 -15.73 -19.28
CA LYS A 36 41.68 -16.41 -20.53
C LYS A 36 41.47 -15.34 -21.61
N ALA A 37 42.06 -15.62 -22.77
CA ALA A 37 42.08 -14.77 -23.94
C ALA A 37 40.66 -14.41 -24.45
N LYS A 38 40.54 -13.21 -25.01
CA LYS A 38 39.37 -12.75 -25.77
C LYS A 38 39.08 -13.71 -26.93
N PRO A 39 37.88 -14.30 -27.02
CA PRO A 39 37.40 -14.83 -28.29
C PRO A 39 36.98 -13.68 -29.22
N LYS A 40 37.36 -13.86 -30.48
CA LYS A 40 37.00 -13.07 -31.66
C LYS A 40 35.48 -12.91 -31.74
N ALA A 41 35.04 -11.69 -32.04
CA ALA A 41 33.68 -11.44 -32.50
C ALA A 41 33.53 -12.02 -33.92
N ASP A 42 32.47 -12.76 -34.15
CA ASP A 42 31.84 -12.94 -35.46
C ASP A 42 30.31 -13.05 -35.28
N PRO A 43 29.54 -12.68 -36.31
CA PRO A 43 28.23 -12.08 -36.17
C PRO A 43 27.07 -13.01 -36.57
N LEU A 44 25.85 -12.56 -36.26
CA LEU A 44 24.56 -13.10 -36.68
C LEU A 44 24.23 -14.52 -36.22
N GLN A 45 23.32 -14.60 -35.25
CA GLN A 45 22.15 -15.46 -35.37
C GLN A 45 21.03 -14.88 -34.52
N ASP A 46 20.06 -14.30 -35.21
CA ASP A 46 18.72 -14.01 -34.72
C ASP A 46 18.06 -15.32 -34.31
N ASP A 47 17.70 -15.46 -33.04
CA ASP A 47 16.66 -16.38 -32.63
C ASP A 47 15.92 -15.85 -31.39
N LEU A 48 14.70 -15.43 -31.67
CA LEU A 48 13.49 -15.52 -30.85
C LEU A 48 13.68 -15.57 -29.33
N VAL A 49 13.86 -14.39 -28.73
CA VAL A 49 13.31 -14.13 -27.39
C VAL A 49 11.90 -13.58 -27.59
N VAL A 50 10.91 -14.42 -27.28
CA VAL A 50 9.50 -14.03 -27.17
C VAL A 50 9.41 -12.99 -26.02
N GLN A 51 9.53 -11.72 -26.37
CA GLN A 51 9.11 -10.62 -25.53
C GLN A 51 7.58 -10.67 -25.47
N GLY A 52 7.05 -11.14 -24.33
CA GLY A 52 5.71 -10.82 -23.87
C GLY A 52 5.61 -9.34 -23.49
N LYS A 53 5.84 -8.45 -24.47
CA LYS A 53 5.61 -7.02 -24.37
C LYS A 53 4.13 -6.82 -24.71
N LEU A 54 3.26 -7.02 -23.71
CA LEU A 54 1.88 -6.57 -23.82
C LEU A 54 1.91 -5.06 -23.94
N LEU A 55 1.59 -4.57 -25.14
CA LEU A 55 1.30 -3.19 -25.46
C LEU A 55 0.24 -2.65 -24.49
N ILE A 56 0.67 -1.89 -23.48
CA ILE A 56 -0.20 -1.00 -22.70
C ILE A 56 0.18 0.48 -22.98
N ASP A 57 1.25 0.71 -23.73
CA ASP A 57 1.69 2.04 -24.17
C ASP A 57 0.89 2.52 -25.39
N SER A 58 -0.38 2.91 -25.23
CA SER A 58 -1.05 3.85 -26.17
C SER A 58 -2.43 4.31 -25.67
N TRP A 59 -2.48 4.98 -24.52
CA TRP A 59 -3.68 5.75 -24.10
C TRP A 59 -3.29 7.15 -23.59
N ALA A 60 -2.32 7.78 -24.23
CA ALA A 60 -2.14 9.23 -24.12
C ALA A 60 -3.17 9.93 -25.02
N LEU A 61 -4.39 10.09 -24.51
CA LEU A 61 -5.35 11.00 -25.14
C LEU A 61 -4.86 12.43 -24.93
N SER A 62 -4.40 13.03 -26.04
CA SER A 62 -4.08 14.44 -26.18
C SER A 62 -5.26 15.32 -25.74
N PRO A 63 -5.07 16.37 -24.92
CA PRO A 63 -6.13 17.30 -24.58
C PRO A 63 -6.44 18.15 -25.83
N LYS A 64 -7.49 17.76 -26.56
CA LYS A 64 -8.08 18.64 -27.58
C LYS A 64 -8.69 19.85 -26.87
N LYS A 65 -8.05 21.01 -27.07
CA LYS A 65 -8.64 22.33 -26.87
C LYS A 65 -10.01 22.39 -27.56
N LEU A 66 -11.07 22.30 -26.77
CA LEU A 66 -12.39 22.76 -27.16
C LEU A 66 -12.49 24.23 -26.75
N CYS A 67 -12.33 25.11 -27.73
CA CYS A 67 -12.77 26.49 -27.62
C CYS A 67 -14.30 26.47 -27.55
N LEU A 68 -14.86 26.63 -26.34
CA LEU A 68 -16.28 26.93 -26.18
C LEU A 68 -16.42 28.45 -26.11
N GLY A 69 -17.28 28.97 -26.99
CA GLY A 69 -17.58 30.39 -27.13
C GLY A 69 -18.16 30.99 -25.85
N GLY A 70 -17.81 32.25 -25.61
CA GLY A 70 -18.32 33.03 -24.50
C GLY A 70 -19.82 33.26 -24.62
N VAL A 71 -20.54 32.87 -23.58
CA VAL A 71 -21.88 33.37 -23.29
C VAL A 71 -21.71 34.61 -22.40
N PRO A 72 -22.30 35.76 -22.74
CA PRO A 72 -22.27 36.93 -21.87
C PRO A 72 -23.04 36.64 -20.57
N ILE A 73 -22.36 36.79 -19.44
CA ILE A 73 -22.92 36.66 -18.10
C ILE A 73 -23.60 37.99 -17.75
N ASP A 74 -24.91 37.93 -17.56
CA ASP A 74 -25.74 39.02 -17.04
C ASP A 74 -25.45 39.20 -15.54
N GLN A 75 -24.99 40.40 -15.14
CA GLN A 75 -24.60 40.72 -13.77
C GLN A 75 -25.74 41.44 -13.05
N ASN A 76 -26.86 40.78 -12.82
CA ASN A 76 -27.90 41.35 -11.95
C ASN A 76 -28.83 40.32 -11.32
N GLU A 77 -28.31 39.45 -10.46
CA GLU A 77 -29.14 38.71 -9.50
C GLU A 77 -28.75 39.04 -8.06
N THR A 78 -29.71 39.64 -7.37
CA THR A 78 -29.69 39.96 -5.95
C THR A 78 -29.75 38.67 -5.15
N VAL A 79 -28.64 38.30 -4.48
CA VAL A 79 -28.55 37.12 -3.61
C VAL A 79 -29.40 37.36 -2.35
N GLN A 80 -30.64 36.87 -2.38
CA GLN A 80 -31.47 36.77 -1.18
C GLN A 80 -31.13 35.47 -0.42
N GLY A 81 -30.62 35.65 0.80
CA GLY A 81 -30.80 34.76 1.97
C GLY A 81 -30.55 33.27 1.78
N ILE A 82 -29.33 32.81 2.08
CA ILE A 82 -29.07 31.40 2.36
C ILE A 82 -29.70 31.07 3.73
N PRO A 83 -30.69 30.15 3.82
CA PRO A 83 -31.22 29.72 5.11
C PRO A 83 -30.14 28.94 5.87
N ALA A 84 -29.90 29.32 7.13
CA ALA A 84 -28.90 28.77 8.04
C ALA A 84 -29.20 27.32 8.51
N SER A 85 -29.84 26.48 7.70
CA SER A 85 -30.35 25.17 8.11
C SER A 85 -30.20 24.09 7.03
N ILE A 86 -28.99 23.92 6.50
CA ILE A 86 -28.57 22.65 5.90
C ILE A 86 -27.54 22.02 6.84
N PHE A 87 -27.97 21.73 8.06
CA PHE A 87 -27.26 20.80 8.92
C PHE A 87 -27.68 19.42 8.45
N VAL A 88 -26.98 18.86 7.46
CA VAL A 88 -27.13 17.44 7.11
C VAL A 88 -26.78 16.68 8.38
N PRO A 89 -27.71 15.94 9.01
CA PRO A 89 -27.38 15.09 10.13
C PRO A 89 -26.23 14.19 9.67
N LEU A 90 -25.12 14.21 10.41
CA LEU A 90 -24.06 13.21 10.27
C LEU A 90 -24.68 11.88 10.71
N GLU A 91 -25.46 11.29 9.81
CA GLU A 91 -26.32 10.16 10.06
C GLU A 91 -25.42 8.94 10.20
N ARG A 92 -25.11 8.67 11.48
CA ARG A 92 -24.70 7.39 12.05
C ARG A 92 -24.04 6.47 11.04
N HIS A 93 -22.70 6.51 11.00
CA HIS A 93 -21.89 5.36 10.65
C HIS A 93 -22.51 4.13 11.33
N GLN A 94 -23.21 3.32 10.54
CA GLN A 94 -23.69 2.00 10.93
C GLN A 94 -22.51 1.26 11.54
N ASP A 95 -22.75 0.49 12.59
CA ASP A 95 -21.80 -0.39 13.26
C ASP A 95 -20.86 -1.08 12.26
N GLU A 96 -19.77 -0.41 11.88
CA GLU A 96 -18.77 -0.97 10.98
C GLU A 96 -18.07 -2.00 11.85
N ALA A 97 -18.53 -3.25 11.73
CA ALA A 97 -18.03 -4.35 12.52
C ALA A 97 -16.50 -4.33 12.47
N LEU A 98 -15.88 -4.27 13.65
CA LEU A 98 -14.43 -4.20 13.76
C LEU A 98 -13.80 -5.31 12.91
N PRO A 99 -12.78 -5.00 12.09
CA PRO A 99 -12.10 -6.02 11.33
C PRO A 99 -11.64 -7.16 12.24
N PRO A 100 -11.65 -8.42 11.76
CA PRO A 100 -11.21 -9.55 12.54
C PRO A 100 -9.77 -9.34 13.00
N LYS A 101 -9.45 -9.86 14.19
CA LYS A 101 -8.09 -9.82 14.69
C LYS A 101 -7.20 -10.74 13.84
N PRO A 102 -5.97 -10.33 13.51
CA PRO A 102 -5.07 -11.17 12.75
C PRO A 102 -4.70 -12.44 13.53
N PRO A 103 -4.49 -13.58 12.85
CA PRO A 103 -3.87 -14.75 13.46
C PRO A 103 -2.54 -14.40 14.13
N PHE A 104 -2.24 -14.99 15.29
CA PHE A 104 -0.99 -14.76 16.03
C PHE A 104 0.27 -15.05 15.20
N ALA A 105 0.20 -16.02 14.29
CA ALA A 105 1.30 -16.38 13.39
C ALA A 105 1.68 -15.24 12.41
N LEU A 106 0.77 -14.30 12.16
CA LEU A 106 0.97 -13.14 11.28
C LEU A 106 1.34 -11.87 12.06
N ILE A 107 1.61 -11.96 13.37
CA ILE A 107 2.03 -10.83 14.19
C ILE A 107 3.54 -10.89 14.42
N LYS A 108 4.25 -9.81 14.09
CA LYS A 108 5.69 -9.66 14.34
C LYS A 108 5.95 -8.33 15.04
N ALA A 109 6.71 -8.37 16.14
CA ALA A 109 7.01 -7.20 16.97
C ALA A 109 5.73 -6.43 17.41
N GLY A 110 4.64 -7.15 17.71
CA GLY A 110 3.39 -6.56 18.22
C GLY A 110 2.54 -5.84 17.16
N LYS A 111 2.82 -6.04 15.88
CA LYS A 111 2.04 -5.54 14.74
C LYS A 111 1.84 -6.65 13.70
N PRO A 112 0.77 -6.58 12.88
CA PRO A 112 0.64 -7.47 11.73
C PRO A 112 1.86 -7.35 10.80
N ASP A 113 2.37 -8.47 10.33
CA ASP A 113 3.40 -8.57 9.31
C ASP A 113 2.75 -8.86 7.96
N PHE A 114 2.59 -7.81 7.17
CA PHE A 114 2.03 -7.88 5.82
C PHE A 114 3.06 -8.31 4.77
N THR A 115 4.31 -8.61 5.16
CA THR A 115 5.37 -9.00 4.23
C THR A 115 4.97 -10.22 3.39
N GLY A 116 5.19 -10.11 2.08
CA GLY A 116 4.95 -11.21 1.15
C GLY A 116 4.58 -10.77 -0.27
N ASN A 117 4.36 -11.77 -1.10
CA ASN A 117 3.77 -11.62 -2.42
C ASN A 117 2.30 -12.01 -2.35
N TRP A 118 1.45 -11.10 -2.82
CA TRP A 118 0.01 -11.19 -2.69
C TRP A 118 -0.62 -11.06 -4.07
N ILE A 119 -1.53 -11.95 -4.42
CA ILE A 119 -2.31 -11.89 -5.66
C ILE A 119 -3.78 -11.66 -5.33
N CYS A 120 -4.43 -10.74 -6.06
CA CYS A 120 -5.84 -10.42 -5.84
C CYS A 120 -6.71 -11.64 -6.17
N SER A 121 -7.23 -12.32 -5.15
CA SER A 121 -8.07 -13.50 -5.29
C SER A 121 -9.56 -13.15 -5.38
N GLY A 122 -9.97 -12.00 -4.85
CA GLY A 122 -11.36 -11.55 -4.88
C GLY A 122 -11.52 -10.04 -4.87
N VAL A 123 -12.65 -9.57 -5.40
CA VAL A 123 -13.10 -8.18 -5.35
C VAL A 123 -14.58 -8.17 -4.96
N SER A 124 -14.99 -7.28 -4.08
CA SER A 124 -16.38 -7.11 -3.63
C SER A 124 -16.69 -5.67 -3.26
N GLY A 125 -17.97 -5.33 -3.15
CA GLY A 125 -18.45 -3.94 -3.02
C GLY A 125 -18.89 -3.35 -4.35
N ASP A 126 -19.46 -2.16 -4.33
CA ASP A 126 -19.84 -1.44 -5.56
C ASP A 126 -18.64 -0.69 -6.12
N MET A 127 -17.89 -1.37 -7.00
CA MET A 127 -16.66 -0.84 -7.56
C MET A 127 -16.90 0.33 -8.52
N ASP A 128 -18.01 0.31 -9.25
CA ASP A 128 -18.32 1.37 -10.22
C ASP A 128 -18.73 2.65 -9.49
N ASP A 129 -19.51 2.54 -8.40
CA ASP A 129 -19.86 3.68 -7.55
C ASP A 129 -18.64 4.22 -6.80
N LEU A 130 -17.84 3.35 -6.16
CA LEU A 130 -16.59 3.75 -5.53
C LEU A 130 -15.68 4.53 -6.49
N MET A 131 -15.44 4.00 -7.68
CA MET A 131 -14.55 4.65 -8.65
C MET A 131 -15.16 5.95 -9.19
N THR A 132 -16.49 6.06 -9.25
CA THR A 132 -17.18 7.30 -9.63
C THR A 132 -17.04 8.36 -8.53
N ALA A 133 -17.19 7.97 -7.27
CA ALA A 133 -17.01 8.84 -6.10
C ALA A 133 -15.57 9.35 -5.95
N LEU A 134 -14.60 8.57 -6.41
CA LEU A 134 -13.18 8.96 -6.51
C LEU A 134 -12.85 9.74 -7.79
N GLU A 135 -13.86 10.14 -8.56
CA GLU A 135 -13.71 10.89 -9.82
C GLU A 135 -12.81 10.20 -10.84
N VAL A 136 -12.69 8.87 -10.78
CA VAL A 136 -11.89 8.12 -11.76
C VAL A 136 -12.60 8.19 -13.10
N SER A 137 -11.89 8.61 -14.16
CA SER A 137 -12.50 8.80 -15.48
C SER A 137 -13.17 7.54 -16.02
N TRP A 138 -14.25 7.72 -16.79
CA TRP A 138 -15.03 6.62 -17.37
C TRP A 138 -14.16 5.62 -18.16
N ALA A 139 -13.15 6.12 -18.88
CA ALA A 139 -12.22 5.28 -19.62
C ALA A 139 -11.41 4.36 -18.68
N ARG A 140 -10.92 4.87 -17.55
CA ARG A 140 -10.18 4.07 -16.55
C ARG A 140 -11.09 3.09 -15.81
N ARG A 141 -12.32 3.49 -15.48
CA ARG A 141 -13.32 2.57 -14.88
C ARG A 141 -13.63 1.40 -15.82
N THR A 142 -13.83 1.70 -17.10
CA THR A 142 -14.08 0.69 -18.13
C THR A 142 -12.88 -0.26 -18.27
N ALA A 143 -11.66 0.26 -18.32
CA ALA A 143 -10.45 -0.56 -18.34
C ALA A 143 -10.33 -1.44 -17.08
N ALA A 144 -10.60 -0.90 -15.89
CA ALA A 144 -10.60 -1.64 -14.64
C ALA A 144 -11.64 -2.78 -14.65
N ARG A 145 -12.86 -2.51 -15.12
CA ARG A 145 -13.91 -3.53 -15.28
C ARG A 145 -13.51 -4.64 -16.25
N CYS A 146 -12.86 -4.31 -17.37
CA CYS A 146 -12.37 -5.30 -18.33
C CYS A 146 -11.34 -6.28 -17.73
N ILE A 147 -10.61 -5.88 -16.68
CA ILE A 147 -9.67 -6.73 -15.95
C ILE A 147 -10.24 -7.24 -14.61
N ASN A 148 -11.57 -7.25 -14.46
CA ASN A 148 -12.26 -7.64 -13.24
C ASN A 148 -11.72 -6.93 -12.00
N TYR A 149 -11.42 -5.64 -12.14
CA TYR A 149 -10.84 -4.78 -11.10
C TYR A 149 -9.54 -5.32 -10.48
N GLY A 150 -8.79 -6.12 -11.27
CA GLY A 150 -7.53 -6.72 -10.87
C GLY A 150 -7.64 -8.16 -10.36
N LYS A 151 -8.83 -8.77 -10.27
CA LYS A 151 -8.97 -10.17 -9.83
C LYS A 151 -8.13 -11.11 -10.71
N GLY A 152 -7.23 -11.86 -10.08
CA GLY A 152 -6.31 -12.80 -10.71
C GLY A 152 -5.08 -12.17 -11.39
N ILE A 153 -4.95 -10.85 -11.40
CA ILE A 153 -3.90 -10.13 -12.15
C ILE A 153 -3.14 -9.16 -11.26
N ALA A 154 -3.85 -8.41 -10.42
CA ALA A 154 -3.26 -7.43 -9.52
C ALA A 154 -2.41 -8.12 -8.46
N ILE A 155 -1.17 -7.65 -8.32
CA ILE A 155 -0.18 -8.20 -7.39
C ILE A 155 0.29 -7.08 -6.47
N ARG A 156 0.44 -7.40 -5.19
CA ARG A 156 1.10 -6.55 -4.21
C ARG A 156 2.33 -7.28 -3.66
N GLN A 157 3.50 -6.67 -3.81
CA GLN A 157 4.70 -7.14 -3.13
C GLN A 157 4.98 -6.19 -1.98
N ILE A 158 4.97 -6.71 -0.76
CA ILE A 158 5.09 -5.91 0.44
C ILE A 158 6.37 -6.32 1.14
N ALA A 159 7.25 -5.35 1.35
CA ALA A 159 8.37 -5.45 2.28
C ALA A 159 8.08 -4.57 3.49
N GLN A 160 8.00 -5.18 4.68
CA GLN A 160 7.72 -4.47 5.93
C GLN A 160 8.86 -4.69 6.93
N ARG A 161 9.31 -3.60 7.55
CA ARG A 161 10.23 -3.63 8.69
C ARG A 161 9.64 -2.80 9.83
N GLY A 162 8.87 -3.46 10.69
CA GLY A 162 8.13 -2.78 11.76
C GLY A 162 7.10 -1.81 11.18
N ASN A 163 7.38 -0.51 11.25
CA ASN A 163 6.52 0.56 10.73
C ASN A 163 6.96 1.09 9.36
N GLU A 164 8.07 0.60 8.80
CA GLU A 164 8.54 0.97 7.46
C GLU A 164 7.94 0.03 6.42
N PHE A 165 7.38 0.62 5.36
CA PHE A 165 6.71 -0.11 4.28
C PHE A 165 7.29 0.28 2.92
N ILE A 166 7.50 -0.74 2.08
CA ILE A 166 7.68 -0.63 0.64
C ILE A 166 6.64 -1.54 0.00
N VAL A 167 5.78 -0.98 -0.85
CA VAL A 167 4.68 -1.70 -1.50
C VAL A 167 4.77 -1.51 -3.01
N ASP A 168 5.05 -2.58 -3.74
CA ASP A 168 4.98 -2.60 -5.18
C ASP A 168 3.59 -3.05 -5.64
N CYS A 169 2.90 -2.17 -6.35
CA CYS A 169 1.58 -2.42 -6.94
C CYS A 169 1.75 -2.74 -8.43
N LEU A 170 1.54 -4.01 -8.79
CA LEU A 170 1.74 -4.53 -10.15
C LEU A 170 0.43 -5.10 -10.72
N GLY A 171 0.36 -5.31 -12.03
CA GLY A 171 -0.80 -5.98 -12.66
C GLY A 171 -2.11 -5.18 -12.57
N THR A 172 -2.01 -3.87 -12.37
CA THR A 172 -3.13 -2.94 -12.47
C THR A 172 -2.91 -2.00 -13.67
N PRO A 173 -3.89 -1.16 -14.05
CA PRO A 173 -3.68 -0.17 -15.12
C PRO A 173 -2.56 0.83 -14.84
N SER A 174 -2.06 0.91 -13.60
CA SER A 174 -0.99 1.83 -13.21
C SER A 174 -0.01 1.12 -12.27
N VAL A 175 1.24 0.96 -12.70
CA VAL A 175 2.30 0.35 -11.89
C VAL A 175 3.01 1.44 -11.09
N PHE A 176 3.12 1.26 -9.78
CA PHE A 176 3.78 2.22 -8.90
C PHE A 176 4.30 1.54 -7.63
N GLN A 177 5.25 2.21 -6.96
CA GLN A 177 5.81 1.77 -5.69
C GLN A 177 5.53 2.81 -4.60
N GLN A 178 4.91 2.37 -3.51
CA GLN A 178 4.70 3.20 -2.32
C GLN A 178 5.79 2.98 -1.29
N ARG A 179 6.30 4.07 -0.71
CA ARG A 179 7.25 4.04 0.41
C ARG A 179 6.74 4.97 1.52
N PHE A 180 6.55 4.44 2.71
CA PHE A 180 6.05 5.24 3.84
C PHE A 180 6.43 4.62 5.18
N HIS A 181 6.38 5.44 6.23
CA HIS A 181 6.57 5.02 7.62
C HIS A 181 5.34 5.37 8.46
N VAL A 182 4.74 4.38 9.11
CA VAL A 182 3.54 4.56 9.95
C VAL A 182 3.85 5.46 11.14
N GLY A 183 2.99 6.44 11.43
CA GLY A 183 3.14 7.34 12.57
C GLY A 183 4.09 8.53 12.37
N ARG A 184 4.63 8.75 11.16
CA ARG A 184 5.45 9.93 10.83
C ARG A 184 4.68 11.09 10.18
N GLY A 185 3.36 11.09 10.27
CA GLY A 185 2.52 12.10 9.65
C GLY A 185 2.46 11.96 8.12
N ALA A 186 2.16 13.06 7.45
CA ALA A 186 1.98 13.12 5.99
C ALA A 186 3.32 12.96 5.25
N GLN A 187 3.34 12.11 4.22
CA GLN A 187 4.54 11.73 3.46
C GLN A 187 4.23 11.65 1.97
N GLU A 188 5.10 12.20 1.14
CA GLU A 188 5.00 12.07 -0.32
C GLU A 188 5.50 10.69 -0.79
N THR A 189 4.80 10.11 -1.76
CA THR A 189 5.14 8.84 -2.40
C THR A 189 4.55 8.77 -3.82
N ALA A 190 4.85 7.72 -4.59
CA ALA A 190 4.11 7.44 -5.82
C ALA A 190 2.74 6.82 -5.52
N GLY A 191 1.78 7.07 -6.41
CA GLY A 191 0.41 6.58 -6.39
C GLY A 191 -0.12 6.33 -7.81
N PRO A 192 -1.38 5.93 -7.95
CA PRO A 192 -1.96 5.52 -9.24
C PRO A 192 -2.10 6.67 -10.26
N ASN A 193 -2.03 7.93 -9.81
CA ASN A 193 -2.17 9.13 -10.62
C ASN A 193 -0.86 9.94 -10.75
N GLY A 194 0.25 9.44 -10.21
CA GLY A 194 1.49 10.21 -10.08
C GLY A 194 1.92 10.30 -8.62
N LYS A 195 2.25 11.50 -8.13
CA LYS A 195 2.63 11.70 -6.73
C LYS A 195 1.40 11.79 -5.83
N ALA A 196 1.48 11.18 -4.66
CA ALA A 196 0.44 11.19 -3.64
C ALA A 196 1.04 11.52 -2.26
N ILE A 197 0.21 12.08 -1.39
CA ILE A 197 0.50 12.29 0.03
C ILE A 197 -0.25 11.22 0.83
N LEU A 198 0.46 10.48 1.67
CA LEU A 198 -0.11 9.48 2.58
C LEU A 198 0.05 9.92 4.03
N LYS A 199 -0.99 9.69 4.85
CA LYS A 199 -0.92 9.81 6.31
C LYS A 199 -1.25 8.45 6.95
N PRO A 200 -0.24 7.57 7.11
CA PRO A 200 -0.44 6.22 7.63
C PRO A 200 -0.52 6.16 9.16
N VAL A 201 -1.53 5.46 9.66
CA VAL A 201 -1.77 5.22 11.10
C VAL A 201 -2.15 3.76 11.36
N TRP A 202 -1.85 3.28 12.57
CA TRP A 202 -2.37 2.00 13.05
C TRP A 202 -3.68 2.25 13.80
N GLU A 203 -4.78 1.69 13.28
CA GLU A 203 -6.08 1.65 13.95
C GLU A 203 -6.20 0.33 14.73
N HIS A 204 -6.72 0.41 15.96
CA HIS A 204 -6.93 -0.75 16.85
C HIS A 204 -5.66 -1.60 17.10
N GLY A 205 -4.48 -1.11 16.71
CA GLY A 205 -3.20 -1.80 16.80
C GLY A 205 -2.95 -2.88 15.74
N TYR A 206 -3.91 -3.20 14.87
CA TYR A 206 -3.82 -4.27 13.87
C TYR A 206 -4.42 -3.95 12.49
N VAL A 207 -4.99 -2.76 12.30
CA VAL A 207 -5.48 -2.30 11.00
C VAL A 207 -4.57 -1.16 10.53
N LEU A 208 -3.95 -1.31 9.37
CA LEU A 208 -3.21 -0.21 8.75
C LEU A 208 -4.20 0.68 8.00
N SER A 209 -4.42 1.90 8.49
CA SER A 209 -5.32 2.88 7.89
C SER A 209 -4.51 4.02 7.28
N ILE A 210 -4.79 4.34 6.03
CA ILE A 210 -4.03 5.32 5.27
C ILE A 210 -5.01 6.29 4.61
N TYR A 211 -4.94 7.53 5.06
CA TYR A 211 -5.53 8.65 4.35
C TYR A 211 -4.61 9.07 3.21
N GLN A 212 -5.16 9.19 2.00
CA GLN A 212 -4.43 9.50 0.78
C GLN A 212 -5.06 10.67 0.04
N THR A 213 -4.23 11.59 -0.43
CA THR A 213 -4.59 12.66 -1.36
C THR A 213 -3.57 12.74 -2.49
N ASP A 214 -4.00 13.21 -3.66
CA ASP A 214 -3.05 13.61 -4.70
C ASP A 214 -2.33 14.91 -4.28
N VAL A 215 -1.07 15.08 -4.68
CA VAL A 215 -0.28 16.29 -4.32
C VAL A 215 -0.95 17.57 -4.83
N ASP A 216 -1.53 17.49 -6.03
CA ASP A 216 -2.17 18.62 -6.70
C ASP A 216 -3.63 18.84 -6.25
N GLY A 217 -4.16 17.98 -5.38
CA GLY A 217 -5.55 18.03 -4.92
C GLY A 217 -6.59 17.76 -6.02
N THR A 218 -6.16 17.19 -7.14
CA THR A 218 -7.01 16.97 -8.33
C THR A 218 -8.04 15.86 -8.18
N SER A 219 -7.84 14.95 -7.24
CA SER A 219 -8.77 13.87 -6.97
C SER A 219 -9.27 13.95 -5.53
N PRO A 220 -10.52 13.54 -5.26
CA PRO A 220 -11.05 13.48 -3.92
C PRO A 220 -10.14 12.64 -3.01
N PRO A 221 -10.01 13.01 -1.72
CA PRO A 221 -9.28 12.19 -0.78
C PRO A 221 -9.88 10.79 -0.71
N SER A 222 -9.05 9.79 -0.44
CA SER A 222 -9.52 8.44 -0.14
C SER A 222 -8.92 7.98 1.16
N THR A 223 -9.64 7.11 1.86
CA THR A 223 -9.05 6.35 2.97
C THR A 223 -9.02 4.89 2.55
N TRP A 224 -7.91 4.21 2.79
CA TRP A 224 -7.86 2.78 2.61
C TRP A 224 -7.31 2.09 3.84
N LYS A 225 -7.88 0.92 4.14
CA LYS A 225 -7.54 0.07 5.28
C LYS A 225 -6.95 -1.22 4.77
N GLN A 226 -5.94 -1.73 5.46
CA GLN A 226 -5.28 -3.00 5.18
C GLN A 226 -5.22 -3.82 6.47
N TYR A 227 -5.77 -5.04 6.43
CA TYR A 227 -5.87 -5.93 7.59
C TYR A 227 -5.93 -7.40 7.13
N PHE A 228 -5.80 -8.33 8.08
CA PHE A 228 -5.95 -9.77 7.80
C PHE A 228 -7.37 -10.24 8.11
N ASP A 229 -7.93 -11.05 7.22
CA ASP A 229 -9.13 -11.84 7.44
C ASP A 229 -8.76 -13.32 7.26
N GLY A 230 -8.53 -14.01 8.38
CA GLY A 230 -7.82 -15.28 8.36
C GLY A 230 -6.38 -15.11 7.87
N GLU A 231 -6.01 -15.86 6.83
CA GLU A 231 -4.69 -15.76 6.18
C GLU A 231 -4.65 -14.80 5.00
N ASP A 232 -5.82 -14.34 4.55
CA ASP A 232 -5.93 -13.43 3.41
C ASP A 232 -5.71 -11.98 3.83
N LEU A 233 -5.02 -11.26 2.97
CA LEU A 233 -4.83 -9.83 3.11
C LEU A 233 -6.03 -9.10 2.48
N VAL A 234 -6.75 -8.32 3.27
CA VAL A 234 -7.85 -7.48 2.80
C VAL A 234 -7.36 -6.05 2.65
N PHE A 235 -7.66 -5.46 1.49
CA PHE A 235 -7.50 -4.05 1.20
C PHE A 235 -8.89 -3.46 0.96
N GLN A 236 -9.33 -2.58 1.85
CA GLN A 236 -10.59 -1.85 1.75
C GLN A 236 -10.29 -0.42 1.34
N MET A 237 -11.00 0.11 0.36
CA MET A 237 -10.95 1.53 -0.01
C MET A 237 -12.30 2.17 0.29
N LEU A 238 -12.26 3.39 0.79
CA LEU A 238 -13.39 4.21 1.16
C LEU A 238 -13.28 5.57 0.46
N ALA A 239 -14.33 5.93 -0.27
CA ALA A 239 -14.48 7.26 -0.85
C ALA A 239 -15.10 8.24 0.17
N PRO A 240 -15.00 9.57 -0.06
CA PRO A 240 -15.54 10.57 0.87
C PRO A 240 -17.05 10.49 1.11
N ASN A 241 -17.80 9.97 0.14
CA ASN A 241 -19.24 9.78 0.24
C ASN A 241 -19.64 8.49 0.98
N GLY A 242 -18.67 7.69 1.43
CA GLY A 242 -18.90 6.43 2.13
C GLY A 242 -18.93 5.19 1.24
N ASP A 243 -18.82 5.33 -0.09
CA ASP A 243 -18.73 4.18 -0.98
C ASP A 243 -17.47 3.38 -0.68
N THR A 244 -17.61 2.05 -0.70
CA THR A 244 -16.52 1.15 -0.33
C THR A 244 -16.32 0.04 -1.34
N GLY A 245 -15.05 -0.35 -1.51
CA GLY A 245 -14.66 -1.50 -2.29
C GLY A 245 -13.58 -2.29 -1.57
N PHE A 246 -13.60 -3.60 -1.78
CA PHE A 246 -12.74 -4.55 -1.08
C PHE A 246 -12.00 -5.40 -2.10
N TRP A 247 -10.71 -5.55 -1.88
CA TRP A 247 -9.87 -6.49 -2.59
C TRP A 247 -9.32 -7.47 -1.56
N ARG A 248 -9.58 -8.76 -1.80
CA ARG A 248 -8.99 -9.85 -1.02
C ARG A 248 -7.80 -10.38 -1.79
N PHE A 249 -6.67 -10.51 -1.12
CA PHE A 249 -5.44 -11.04 -1.67
C PHE A 249 -5.01 -12.28 -0.90
N SER A 250 -4.62 -13.30 -1.64
CA SER A 250 -4.05 -14.53 -1.09
C SER A 250 -2.56 -14.58 -1.38
N ARG A 251 -1.81 -15.33 -0.57
CA ARG A 251 -0.36 -15.50 -0.79
C ARG A 251 -0.10 -16.18 -2.14
N ARG A 252 0.92 -15.70 -2.85
CA ARG A 252 1.41 -16.26 -4.11
C ARG A 252 2.68 -17.07 -3.90
#